data_AF-A0A7X6NT94-F1
#
_entry.id   AF-A0A7X6NT94-F1
#
_cell.length_a   1.000
_cell.length_b   1.000
_cell.length_c   1.000
_cell.angle_alpha   90.00
_cell.angle_beta   90.00
_cell.angle_gamma   90.00
#
_symmetry.space_group_name_H-M   'P 1'
#
loop_
_entity.id
_entity.type
_entity.pdbx_description
1 polymer ?
#
loop_
_entity_poly.entity_id
_entity_poly.type
_entity_poly.pdbx_seq_one_letter_code
_entity_poly.pdbx_strand_id
1 'polypeptide(L)'
;AVDTFVKLGIIDETGAMDGESVEIGNSKITLTQGDVRKLQLAKAAIAAGIDTLISESAVGENGLSALHLAGGFGSYLQAEPAAGIGLIPRPLARNADPAGNTSLTGAVLLTLSRKARKVSEELAAKAHEVELSTNPVWNDSYIDNMAFPKEDDD
;
A
#
# COMPACT_ATOMS: atom_id res chain seq x y z
N ALA A 1 -12.52 2.07 7.64
CA ALA A 1 -13.67 2.87 7.17
C ALA A 1 -14.03 2.43 5.75
N VAL A 2 -13.23 2.76 4.72
CA VAL A 2 -13.55 2.37 3.34
C VAL A 2 -13.69 0.87 3.15
N ASP A 3 -12.71 0.07 3.60
CA ASP A 3 -12.82 -1.41 3.59
C ASP A 3 -14.17 -1.91 4.14
N THR A 4 -14.56 -1.37 5.29
CA THR A 4 -15.83 -1.72 5.95
C THR A 4 -17.04 -1.30 5.12
N PHE A 5 -17.03 -0.09 4.55
CA PHE A 5 -18.15 0.38 3.72
C PHE A 5 -18.27 -0.38 2.40
N VAL A 6 -17.16 -0.83 1.83
CA VAL A 6 -17.16 -1.74 0.66
C VAL A 6 -17.80 -3.08 1.03
N LYS A 7 -17.37 -3.70 2.13
CA LYS A 7 -17.95 -4.97 2.63
C LYS A 7 -19.44 -4.88 2.98
N LEU A 8 -19.90 -3.71 3.40
CA LEU A 8 -21.31 -3.46 3.70
C LEU A 8 -22.15 -3.09 2.46
N GLY A 9 -21.53 -2.96 1.28
CA GLY A 9 -22.20 -2.55 0.04
C GLY A 9 -22.66 -1.08 0.06
N ILE A 10 -22.14 -0.27 0.98
CA ILE A 10 -22.40 1.18 1.04
C ILE A 10 -21.58 1.90 -0.05
N ILE A 11 -20.39 1.37 -0.31
CA ILE A 11 -19.53 1.77 -1.42
C ILE A 11 -19.39 0.55 -2.34
N ASP A 12 -19.66 0.69 -3.63
CA ASP A 12 -19.47 -0.39 -4.59
C ASP A 12 -17.99 -0.56 -5.01
N GLU A 13 -17.68 -1.54 -5.85
CA GLU A 13 -16.32 -1.80 -6.32
C GLU A 13 -15.71 -0.63 -7.09
N THR A 14 -16.54 0.20 -7.73
CA THR A 14 -16.10 1.37 -8.48
C THR A 14 -15.82 2.57 -7.57
N GLY A 15 -16.18 2.44 -6.29
CA GLY A 15 -16.09 3.48 -5.29
C GLY A 15 -17.33 4.38 -5.23
N ALA A 16 -18.39 4.08 -5.98
CA ALA A 16 -19.63 4.85 -5.94
C ALA A 16 -20.42 4.54 -4.66
N MET A 17 -21.15 5.54 -4.16
CA MET A 17 -22.05 5.42 -3.01
C MET A 17 -23.37 6.13 -3.28
N ASP A 18 -24.42 5.75 -2.57
CA ASP A 18 -25.70 6.46 -2.62
C ASP A 18 -25.59 7.83 -1.93
N GLY A 19 -25.66 8.91 -2.71
CA GLY A 19 -25.52 10.28 -2.23
C GLY A 19 -24.08 10.82 -2.29
N GLU A 20 -23.84 11.98 -1.66
CA GLU A 20 -22.54 12.67 -1.76
C GLU A 20 -21.54 12.27 -0.66
N SER A 21 -22.03 11.70 0.45
CA SER A 21 -21.19 11.31 1.59
C SER A 21 -21.88 10.32 2.54
N VAL A 22 -21.07 9.60 3.32
CA VAL A 22 -21.51 8.65 4.35
C VAL A 22 -20.95 9.07 5.71
N GLU A 23 -21.79 9.10 6.75
CA GLU A 23 -21.32 9.37 8.12
C GLU A 23 -20.56 8.17 8.70
N ILE A 24 -19.40 8.44 9.30
CA ILE A 24 -18.58 7.42 9.96
C ILE A 24 -19.15 7.19 11.36
N GLY A 25 -19.95 6.13 11.49
CA GLY A 25 -20.67 5.86 12.74
C GLY A 25 -21.62 7.02 13.08
N ASN A 26 -21.64 7.42 14.35
CA ASN A 26 -22.46 8.54 14.84
C ASN A 26 -21.60 9.75 15.22
N SER A 27 -20.52 9.98 14.47
CA SER A 27 -19.46 10.95 14.83
C SER A 27 -19.67 12.36 14.27
N LYS A 28 -20.66 12.56 13.39
CA LYS A 28 -20.82 13.75 12.53
C LYS A 28 -19.65 13.99 11.56
N ILE A 29 -18.70 13.05 11.46
CA ILE A 29 -17.62 13.06 10.49
C ILE A 29 -18.09 12.26 9.28
N THR A 30 -18.02 12.86 8.10
CA THR A 30 -18.44 12.22 6.85
C THR A 30 -17.25 11.87 5.98
N LEU A 31 -17.39 10.78 5.22
CA LEU A 31 -16.52 10.41 4.12
C LEU A 31 -17.25 10.78 2.82
N THR A 32 -16.63 11.61 1.98
CA THR A 32 -17.27 12.04 0.72
C THR A 32 -16.89 11.12 -0.45
N GLN A 33 -17.68 11.18 -1.52
CA GLN A 33 -17.35 10.55 -2.80
C GLN A 33 -15.96 10.97 -3.31
N GLY A 34 -15.58 12.24 -3.10
CA GLY A 34 -14.28 12.77 -3.47
C GLY A 34 -13.13 12.18 -2.64
N ASP A 35 -13.37 11.86 -1.37
CA ASP A 35 -12.36 11.24 -0.50
C ASP A 35 -12.13 9.78 -0.88
N VAL A 36 -13.18 9.05 -1.23
CA VAL A 36 -13.07 7.69 -1.79
C VAL A 36 -12.26 7.71 -3.07
N ARG A 37 -12.52 8.67 -3.97
CA ARG A 37 -11.76 8.79 -5.21
C ARG A 37 -10.27 9.07 -4.96
N LYS A 38 -9.94 9.95 -4.02
CA LYS A 38 -8.52 10.19 -3.65
C LYS A 38 -7.86 8.95 -3.08
N LEU A 39 -8.58 8.18 -2.25
CA LEU A 39 -8.06 6.93 -1.72
C LEU A 39 -7.78 5.91 -2.83
N GLN A 40 -8.70 5.76 -3.80
CA GLN A 40 -8.49 4.88 -4.95
C GLN A 40 -7.24 5.25 -5.74
N LEU A 41 -7.05 6.53 -6.04
CA LEU A 41 -5.85 7.00 -6.76
C LEU A 41 -4.57 6.69 -5.97
N ALA A 42 -4.58 6.89 -4.65
CA ALA A 42 -3.42 6.62 -3.80
C ALA A 42 -3.13 5.12 -3.67
N LYS A 43 -4.16 4.31 -3.41
CA LYS A 43 -3.99 2.85 -3.23
C LYS A 43 -3.60 2.16 -4.54
N ALA A 44 -4.17 2.58 -5.66
CA ALA A 44 -3.82 2.07 -6.98
C ALA A 44 -2.35 2.37 -7.33
N ALA A 45 -1.86 3.57 -7.00
CA ALA A 45 -0.46 3.92 -7.25
C ALA A 45 0.51 3.06 -6.44
N ILE A 46 0.17 2.76 -5.17
CA ILE A 46 0.98 1.91 -4.30
C ILE A 46 0.95 0.44 -4.78
N ALA A 47 -0.24 -0.11 -5.04
CA ALA A 47 -0.41 -1.46 -5.53
C ALA A 47 0.33 -1.68 -6.85
N ALA A 48 0.16 -0.76 -7.82
CA ALA A 48 0.86 -0.83 -9.09
C ALA A 48 2.38 -0.71 -8.95
N GLY A 49 2.87 0.09 -8.00
CA GLY A 49 4.28 0.14 -7.65
C GLY A 49 4.80 -1.20 -7.14
N ILE A 50 4.04 -1.88 -6.26
CA ILE A 50 4.38 -3.21 -5.75
C ILE A 50 4.40 -4.23 -6.90
N ASP A 51 3.35 -4.28 -7.71
CA ASP A 51 3.23 -5.23 -8.83
C ASP A 51 4.37 -5.06 -9.83
N THR A 52 4.70 -3.81 -10.16
CA THR A 52 5.83 -3.49 -11.06
C THR A 52 7.15 -3.98 -10.48
N LEU A 53 7.42 -3.71 -9.20
CA LEU A 53 8.66 -4.17 -8.55
C LEU A 53 8.75 -5.70 -8.49
N ILE A 54 7.62 -6.38 -8.29
CA ILE A 54 7.59 -7.85 -8.32
C ILE A 54 7.89 -8.36 -9.73
N SER A 55 7.27 -7.77 -10.75
CA SER A 55 7.48 -8.13 -12.17
C SER A 55 8.92 -7.89 -12.64
N GLU A 56 9.57 -6.82 -12.17
CA GLU A 56 10.98 -6.51 -12.49
C GLU A 56 11.96 -7.36 -11.64
N SER A 57 11.49 -7.97 -10.55
CA SER A 57 12.32 -8.81 -9.69
C SER A 57 12.48 -10.22 -10.23
N ALA A 58 13.63 -10.85 -9.97
CA ALA A 58 13.84 -12.27 -10.25
C ALA A 58 13.14 -13.21 -9.23
N VAL A 59 12.45 -12.66 -8.23
CA VAL A 59 11.89 -13.38 -7.09
C VAL A 59 10.45 -13.85 -7.35
N GLY A 60 9.69 -13.06 -8.12
CA GLY A 60 8.27 -13.30 -8.38
C GLY A 60 7.40 -13.24 -7.11
N GLU A 61 6.09 -13.35 -7.27
CA GLU A 61 5.13 -13.24 -6.15
C GLU A 61 5.37 -14.29 -5.06
N ASN A 62 5.64 -15.53 -5.45
CA ASN A 62 5.83 -16.66 -4.53
C ASN A 62 7.14 -16.62 -3.74
N GLY A 63 8.06 -15.73 -4.11
CA GLY A 63 9.34 -15.59 -3.42
C GLY A 63 9.33 -14.55 -2.29
N LEU A 64 8.20 -13.85 -2.07
CA LEU A 64 8.06 -12.87 -1.02
C LEU A 64 7.67 -13.51 0.32
N SER A 65 8.51 -13.34 1.34
CA SER A 65 8.29 -13.95 2.66
C SER A 65 7.63 -13.03 3.69
N ALA A 66 7.79 -11.70 3.54
CA ALA A 66 7.33 -10.73 4.52
C ALA A 66 7.14 -9.35 3.88
N LEU A 67 6.26 -8.54 4.49
CA LEU A 67 6.03 -7.14 4.13
C LEU A 67 6.32 -6.24 5.34
N HIS A 68 7.33 -5.38 5.24
CA HIS A 68 7.67 -4.44 6.31
C HIS A 68 7.08 -3.06 6.04
N LEU A 69 6.13 -2.63 6.86
CA LEU A 69 5.40 -1.38 6.70
C LEU A 69 6.07 -0.26 7.49
N ALA A 70 6.87 0.56 6.81
CA ALA A 70 7.53 1.72 7.41
C ALA A 70 6.67 2.99 7.36
N GLY A 71 7.07 3.97 8.18
CA GLY A 71 6.47 5.30 8.23
C GLY A 71 5.31 5.42 9.22
N GLY A 72 4.87 6.66 9.45
CA GLY A 72 3.78 6.94 10.40
C GLY A 72 2.48 6.24 10.02
N PHE A 73 2.15 6.20 8.72
CA PHE A 73 0.99 5.45 8.23
C PHE A 73 1.16 3.94 8.41
N GLY A 74 2.28 3.37 7.97
CA GLY A 74 2.56 1.94 8.09
C GLY A 74 2.58 1.41 9.53
N SER A 75 2.86 2.29 10.51
CA SER A 75 2.86 1.94 11.94
C SER A 75 1.48 1.66 12.52
N TYR A 76 0.42 2.17 11.90
CA TYR A 76 -0.98 1.99 12.34
C TYR A 76 -1.84 1.30 11.28
N LEU A 77 -1.25 0.95 10.13
CA LEU A 77 -1.96 0.30 9.05
C LEU A 77 -2.33 -1.13 9.47
N GLN A 78 -3.62 -1.44 9.39
CA GLN A 78 -4.10 -2.81 9.56
C GLN A 78 -3.99 -3.53 8.21
N ALA A 79 -3.20 -4.60 8.18
CA ALA A 79 -2.88 -5.31 6.94
C ALA A 79 -4.11 -5.91 6.24
N GLU A 80 -5.02 -6.53 7.01
CA GLU A 80 -6.24 -7.14 6.46
C GLU A 80 -7.16 -6.11 5.76
N PRO A 81 -7.57 -4.99 6.40
CA PRO A 81 -8.29 -3.93 5.70
C PRO A 81 -7.52 -3.30 4.53
N ALA A 82 -6.19 -3.21 4.62
CA ALA A 82 -5.37 -2.69 3.52
C ALA A 82 -5.43 -3.62 2.29
N ALA A 83 -5.32 -4.93 2.50
CA ALA A 83 -5.53 -5.91 1.44
C ALA A 83 -6.97 -5.92 0.93
N GLY A 84 -7.96 -5.74 1.82
CA GLY A 84 -9.38 -5.68 1.46
C GLY A 84 -9.74 -4.55 0.49
N ILE A 85 -9.02 -3.42 0.54
CA ILE A 85 -9.18 -2.34 -0.45
C ILE A 85 -8.22 -2.47 -1.65
N GLY A 86 -7.37 -3.49 -1.69
CA GLY A 86 -6.35 -3.68 -2.73
C GLY A 86 -5.18 -2.69 -2.63
N LEU A 87 -4.78 -2.29 -1.43
CA LEU A 87 -3.59 -1.45 -1.22
C LEU A 87 -2.29 -2.29 -1.20
N ILE A 88 -2.38 -3.51 -0.69
CA ILE A 88 -1.26 -4.46 -0.60
C ILE A 88 -1.71 -5.84 -1.09
N PRO A 89 -0.81 -6.68 -1.61
CA PRO A 89 -1.14 -8.05 -2.00
C PRO A 89 -1.68 -8.86 -0.82
N ARG A 90 -2.83 -9.51 -1.02
CA ARG A 90 -3.49 -10.31 0.01
C ARG A 90 -2.61 -11.43 0.60
N PRO A 91 -1.79 -12.16 -0.18
CA PRO A 91 -0.87 -13.16 0.38
C PRO A 91 0.14 -12.59 1.38
N LEU A 92 0.50 -11.30 1.24
CA LEU A 92 1.46 -10.63 2.12
C LEU A 92 0.83 -10.06 3.38
N ALA A 93 -0.50 -9.86 3.42
CA ALA A 93 -1.18 -9.26 4.56
C ALA A 93 -0.95 -10.02 5.87
N ARG A 94 -0.85 -11.35 5.79
CA ARG A 94 -0.61 -12.23 6.96
C ARG A 94 0.79 -12.10 7.55
N ASN A 95 1.76 -11.72 6.72
CA ASN A 95 3.17 -11.56 7.10
C ASN A 95 3.60 -10.09 7.01
N ALA A 96 2.65 -9.17 7.25
CA ALA A 96 2.88 -7.74 7.23
C ALA A 96 3.15 -7.21 8.65
N ASP A 97 4.34 -6.66 8.87
CA ASP A 97 4.76 -6.15 10.17
C ASP A 97 5.08 -4.65 10.13
N PRO A 98 4.57 -3.86 11.09
CA PRO A 98 4.93 -2.44 11.20
C PRO A 98 6.40 -2.29 11.61
N ALA A 99 7.16 -1.54 10.82
CA ALA A 99 8.59 -1.28 11.05
C ALA A 99 8.87 0.06 11.74
N GLY A 100 7.82 0.87 12.00
CA GLY A 100 7.97 2.18 12.62
C GLY A 100 8.57 3.23 11.68
N ASN A 101 9.14 4.29 12.25
CA ASN A 101 9.88 5.30 11.49
C ASN A 101 11.32 4.81 11.22
N THR A 102 11.48 4.02 10.17
CA THR A 102 12.78 3.43 9.77
C THR A 102 13.81 4.49 9.37
N SER A 103 13.37 5.64 8.83
CA SER A 103 14.26 6.76 8.51
C SER A 103 14.92 7.35 9.76
N LEU A 104 14.13 7.63 10.80
CA LEU A 104 14.65 8.13 12.09
C LEU A 104 15.52 7.09 12.79
N THR A 105 15.07 5.83 12.86
CA THR A 105 15.84 4.73 13.44
C THR A 105 17.18 4.54 12.71
N GLY A 106 17.15 4.61 11.37
CA GLY A 106 18.34 4.58 10.53
C GLY A 106 19.29 5.73 10.86
N ALA A 107 18.80 6.97 10.93
CA ALA A 107 19.62 8.13 11.29
C ALA A 107 20.32 7.98 12.65
N VAL A 108 19.61 7.46 13.66
CA VAL A 108 20.20 7.16 14.97
C VAL A 108 21.28 6.07 14.85
N LEU A 109 21.03 4.98 14.13
CA LEU A 109 22.02 3.92 13.92
C LEU A 109 23.28 4.43 13.23
N LEU A 110 23.13 5.31 12.24
CA LEU A 110 24.24 5.90 11.48
C LEU A 110 25.12 6.83 12.34
N THR A 111 24.55 7.52 13.33
CA THR A 111 25.32 8.38 14.25
C THR A 111 26.08 7.57 15.29
N LEU A 112 25.56 6.40 15.69
CA LEU A 112 26.15 5.57 16.75
C LEU A 112 27.11 4.50 16.23
N SER A 113 27.05 4.13 14.93
CA SER A 113 27.80 2.99 14.39
C SER A 113 28.42 3.26 13.03
N ARG A 114 29.76 3.34 13.00
CA ARG A 114 30.54 3.37 11.74
C ARG A 114 30.30 2.13 10.87
N LYS A 115 30.08 0.97 11.49
CA LYS A 115 29.74 -0.26 10.77
C LYS A 115 28.39 -0.14 10.06
N ALA A 116 27.36 0.36 10.76
CA ALA A 116 26.05 0.57 10.17
C ALA A 116 26.10 1.57 9.00
N ARG A 117 26.91 2.63 9.15
CA ARG A 117 27.17 3.58 8.06
C ARG A 117 27.74 2.92 6.81
N LYS A 118 28.79 2.11 6.97
CA LYS A 118 29.38 1.37 5.85
C LYS A 118 28.35 0.46 5.17
N VAL A 119 27.56 -0.30 5.94
CA VAL A 119 26.51 -1.17 5.40
C VAL A 119 25.45 -0.37 4.63
N SER A 120 25.04 0.79 5.15
CA SER A 120 24.07 1.66 4.48
C SER A 120 24.60 2.19 3.14
N GLU A 121 25.87 2.60 3.10
CA GLU A 121 26.53 3.05 1.87
C GLU A 121 26.64 1.91 0.83
N GLU A 122 26.97 0.70 1.29
CA GLU A 122 26.99 -0.50 0.43
C GLU A 122 25.60 -0.90 -0.10
N LEU A 123 24.54 -0.76 0.71
CA LEU A 123 23.17 -1.01 0.28
C LEU A 123 22.70 0.03 -0.73
N ALA A 124 22.98 1.31 -0.48
CA ALA A 124 22.64 2.40 -1.41
C ALA A 124 23.33 2.22 -2.77
N ALA A 125 24.57 1.76 -2.80
CA ALA A 125 25.30 1.48 -4.04
C ALA A 125 24.74 0.29 -4.85
N LYS A 126 23.97 -0.60 -4.22
CA LYS A 126 23.33 -1.76 -4.85
C LYS A 126 21.85 -1.55 -5.16
N ALA A 127 21.26 -0.46 -4.66
CA ALA A 127 19.87 -0.15 -4.94
C ALA A 127 19.73 0.27 -6.41
N HIS A 128 18.73 -0.31 -7.08
CA HIS A 128 18.38 0.03 -8.45
C HIS A 128 17.03 0.74 -8.44
N GLU A 129 16.97 1.88 -9.12
CA GLU A 129 15.73 2.62 -9.31
C GLU A 129 14.94 2.04 -10.48
N VAL A 130 13.63 1.86 -10.28
CA VAL A 130 12.68 1.47 -11.33
C VAL A 130 11.83 2.70 -11.65
N GLU A 131 11.94 3.19 -12.87
CA GLU A 131 11.18 4.35 -13.36
C GLU A 131 9.74 3.93 -13.67
N LEU A 132 8.79 4.34 -12.83
CA LEU A 132 7.38 3.95 -12.95
C LEU A 132 6.61 4.77 -14.00
N SER A 133 6.99 6.04 -14.23
CA SER A 133 6.19 6.96 -15.08
C SER A 133 6.08 6.54 -16.54
N THR A 134 7.02 5.73 -17.01
CA THR A 134 7.05 5.20 -18.39
C THR A 134 6.92 3.68 -18.43
N ASN A 135 6.69 3.02 -17.28
CA ASN A 135 6.60 1.57 -17.21
C ASN A 135 5.21 1.11 -17.63
N PRO A 136 5.08 0.26 -18.67
CA PRO A 136 3.78 -0.23 -19.13
C PRO A 136 3.07 -1.09 -18.07
N VAL A 137 3.80 -1.91 -17.32
CA VAL A 137 3.25 -2.74 -16.24
C VAL A 137 2.63 -1.87 -15.16
N TRP A 138 3.30 -0.77 -14.79
CA TRP A 138 2.76 0.17 -13.82
C TRP A 138 1.47 0.83 -14.32
N ASN A 139 1.43 1.26 -15.59
CA ASN A 139 0.24 1.91 -16.16
C ASN A 139 -0.97 0.98 -16.21
N ASP A 140 -0.77 -0.26 -16.67
CA ASP A 140 -1.84 -1.26 -16.74
C ASP A 140 -2.31 -1.62 -15.32
N SER A 141 -1.37 -1.96 -14.42
CA SER A 141 -1.70 -2.29 -13.03
C SER A 141 -2.33 -1.12 -12.28
N TYR A 142 -1.99 0.14 -12.56
CA TYR A 142 -2.61 1.30 -11.94
C TYR A 142 -4.10 1.42 -12.30
N ILE A 143 -4.46 1.11 -13.55
CA ILE A 143 -5.84 1.12 -14.00
C ILE A 143 -6.59 -0.06 -13.37
N ASP A 144 -5.99 -1.25 -13.39
CA ASP A 144 -6.58 -2.48 -12.84
C ASP A 144 -6.83 -2.37 -11.34
N ASN A 145 -5.88 -1.78 -10.61
CA ASN A 145 -5.98 -1.54 -9.17
C ASN A 145 -6.85 -0.32 -8.81
N MET A 146 -7.55 0.32 -9.75
CA MET A 146 -8.40 1.47 -9.44
C MET A 146 -9.66 1.08 -8.67
N ALA A 147 -10.32 0.00 -9.08
CA ALA A 147 -11.50 -0.55 -8.43
C ALA A 147 -11.14 -1.26 -7.11
N PHE A 148 -12.07 -1.38 -6.18
CA PHE A 148 -11.89 -2.23 -4.99
C PHE A 148 -12.03 -3.71 -5.39
N PRO A 149 -11.18 -4.61 -4.86
CA PRO A 149 -11.28 -6.04 -5.16
C PRO A 149 -12.62 -6.64 -4.74
N LYS A 150 -13.12 -7.63 -5.50
CA LYS A 150 -14.29 -8.42 -5.08
C LYS A 150 -13.83 -9.60 -4.23
N GLU A 151 -14.70 -10.09 -3.34
CA GLU A 151 -14.37 -11.26 -2.49
C GLU A 151 -14.15 -12.55 -3.31
N ASP A 152 -14.58 -12.59 -4.57
CA ASP A 152 -14.50 -13.77 -5.45
C ASP A 152 -13.31 -13.74 -6.45
N ASP A 153 -12.43 -12.73 -6.40
CA ASP A 153 -11.28 -12.60 -7.32
C ASP A 153 -10.03 -13.43 -6.92
N ASP A 154 -10.20 -14.47 -6.08
CA ASP A 154 -9.14 -15.40 -5.63
C ASP A 154 -8.97 -16.63 -6.55
#